data_AF-A0A3Q2QS26-F1
#
_entry.id   AF-A0A3Q2QS26-F1
#
_cell.length_a   1.000
_cell.length_b   1.000
_cell.length_c   1.000
_cell.angle_alpha   90.00
_cell.angle_beta   90.00
_cell.angle_gamma   90.00
#
_symmetry.space_group_name_H-M   'P 1'
#
loop_
_entity.id
_entity.type
_entity.pdbx_description
1 polymer ?
#
loop_
_entity_poly.entity_id
_entity_poly.type
_entity_poly.pdbx_seq_one_letter_code
_entity_poly.pdbx_strand_id
1 'polypeptide(L)'
;MATISELKNAVRETLESHGVLGQLRARIRAEVFSALDERRDARPSLSRENLLINELIREYLEFNKYRNAASVLTAESGQPEIPLDRQFLATELRVSEDTSSKSVPLLYGLVSHFLNSSDSRGKVLLRGAAVNVSAPGHDS
;
A
#
# COMPACT_ATOMS: atom_id res chain seq x y z
N MET A 1 -26.79 16.51 31.82
CA MET A 1 -27.07 16.94 30.43
C MET A 1 -25.84 16.59 29.62
N ALA A 2 -25.97 15.81 28.54
CA ALA A 2 -24.83 15.50 27.70
C ALA A 2 -24.29 16.80 27.09
N THR A 3 -23.00 17.05 27.25
CA THR A 3 -22.35 18.23 26.69
C THR A 3 -22.19 18.05 25.18
N ILE A 4 -22.13 19.16 24.43
CA ILE A 4 -21.90 19.14 22.98
C ILE A 4 -20.62 18.39 22.62
N SER A 5 -19.62 18.40 23.51
CA SER A 5 -18.36 17.67 23.36
C SER A 5 -18.54 16.15 23.45
N GLU A 6 -19.31 15.68 24.44
CA GLU A 6 -19.62 14.25 24.60
C GLU A 6 -20.40 13.71 23.40
N LEU A 7 -21.37 14.49 22.91
CA LEU A 7 -22.14 14.12 21.71
C LEU A 7 -21.24 14.04 20.47
N LYS A 8 -20.33 15.01 20.29
CA LYS A 8 -19.37 15.02 19.18
C LYS A 8 -18.44 13.81 19.22
N ASN A 9 -17.96 13.44 20.42
CA ASN A 9 -17.08 12.29 20.60
C ASN A 9 -17.81 10.98 20.34
N ALA A 10 -19.03 10.83 20.84
CA ALA A 10 -19.85 9.64 20.60
C ALA A 10 -20.15 9.44 19.10
N VAL A 11 -20.48 10.51 18.37
CA VAL A 11 -20.68 10.45 16.91
C VAL A 11 -19.38 10.08 16.19
N ARG A 12 -18.24 10.65 16.60
CA ARG A 12 -16.94 10.32 16.02
C ARG A 12 -16.61 8.85 16.21
N GLU A 13 -16.68 8.33 17.44
CA GLU A 13 -16.40 6.92 17.76
C GLU A 13 -17.34 5.96 17.01
N THR A 14 -18.62 6.34 16.88
CA THR A 14 -19.58 5.58 16.10
C THR A 14 -19.18 5.53 14.62
N LEU A 15 -18.83 6.67 14.01
CA LEU A 15 -18.41 6.70 12.61
C LEU A 15 -17.04 6.04 12.38
N GLU A 16 -16.13 6.06 13.36
CA GLU A 16 -14.84 5.36 13.32
C GLU A 16 -15.04 3.84 13.41
N SER A 17 -15.86 3.36 14.34
CA SER A 17 -16.15 1.91 14.51
C SER A 17 -16.87 1.30 13.31
N HIS A 18 -17.76 2.05 12.66
CA HIS A 18 -18.41 1.62 11.42
C HIS A 18 -17.52 1.79 10.17
N GLY A 19 -16.31 2.35 10.32
CA GLY A 19 -15.36 2.58 9.22
C GLY A 19 -15.71 3.74 8.29
N VAL A 20 -16.89 4.35 8.45
CA VAL A 20 -17.42 5.46 7.63
C VAL A 20 -16.53 6.69 7.74
N LEU A 21 -15.99 7.01 8.93
CA LEU A 21 -15.10 8.16 9.08
C LEU A 21 -13.77 7.99 8.33
N GLY A 22 -13.29 6.75 8.24
CA GLY A 22 -12.11 6.41 7.44
C GLY A 22 -12.36 6.62 5.95
N GLN A 23 -13.50 6.16 5.43
CA GLN A 23 -13.91 6.36 4.04
C GLN A 23 -14.07 7.84 3.70
N LEU A 24 -14.72 8.62 4.57
CA LEU A 24 -14.88 10.06 4.40
C LEU A 24 -13.53 10.77 4.39
N ARG A 25 -12.62 10.45 5.32
CA ARG A 25 -11.25 11.02 5.32
C ARG A 25 -10.48 10.66 4.06
N ALA A 26 -10.57 9.42 3.58
CA ALA A 26 -9.92 8.97 2.35
C ALA A 26 -10.48 9.70 1.13
N ARG A 27 -11.80 9.83 1.02
CA ARG A 27 -12.45 10.58 -0.06
C ARG A 27 -12.09 12.06 -0.02
N ILE A 28 -12.07 12.68 1.16
CA ILE A 28 -11.59 14.06 1.33
C ILE A 28 -10.14 14.18 0.88
N ARG A 29 -9.26 13.24 1.26
CA ARG A 29 -7.87 13.24 0.79
C ARG A 29 -7.79 13.13 -0.74
N ALA A 30 -8.58 12.25 -1.35
CA ALA A 30 -8.62 12.09 -2.80
C ALA A 30 -9.12 13.36 -3.52
N GLU A 31 -10.19 13.98 -3.02
CA GLU A 31 -10.74 15.22 -3.59
C GLU A 31 -9.80 16.40 -3.38
N VAL A 32 -9.19 16.53 -2.20
CA VAL A 32 -8.17 17.55 -1.93
C VAL A 32 -6.96 17.32 -2.83
N PHE A 33 -6.52 16.08 -2.99
CA PHE A 33 -5.44 15.75 -3.92
C PHE A 33 -5.82 16.13 -5.35
N SER A 34 -7.01 15.73 -5.82
CA SER A 34 -7.52 16.06 -7.17
C SER A 34 -7.64 17.57 -7.40
N ALA A 35 -8.10 18.34 -6.40
CA ALA A 35 -8.21 19.79 -6.47
C ALA A 35 -6.85 20.49 -6.42
N LEU A 36 -5.85 19.88 -5.79
CA LEU A 36 -4.46 20.34 -5.82
C LEU A 36 -3.71 19.87 -7.09
N ASP A 37 -4.19 18.82 -7.77
CA ASP A 37 -3.59 18.17 -8.96
C ASP A 37 -3.68 19.05 -10.22
N GLU A 38 -4.47 20.13 -10.23
CA GLU A 38 -4.50 21.09 -11.36
C GLU A 38 -3.15 21.84 -11.56
N ARG A 39 -2.18 21.68 -10.65
CA ARG A 39 -0.94 22.47 -10.64
C ARG A 39 0.37 21.68 -10.52
N ARG A 40 0.40 20.35 -10.71
CA ARG A 40 1.67 19.61 -10.68
C ARG A 40 1.80 18.60 -11.82
N ASP A 41 3.04 18.52 -12.29
CA ASP A 41 3.52 17.73 -13.41
C ASP A 41 2.99 16.29 -13.41
N ALA A 42 2.81 15.73 -14.61
CA ALA A 42 2.33 14.39 -14.88
C ALA A 42 2.86 13.40 -13.82
N ARG A 43 1.92 12.78 -13.06
CA ARG A 43 2.21 11.80 -12.02
C ARG A 43 3.41 10.93 -12.44
N PRO A 44 4.47 10.82 -11.62
CA PRO A 44 5.63 10.01 -11.97
C PRO A 44 5.14 8.63 -12.42
N SER A 45 5.51 8.23 -13.64
CA SER A 45 5.07 6.95 -14.20
C SER A 45 5.41 5.84 -13.21
N LEU A 46 4.40 5.10 -12.73
CA LEU A 46 4.57 4.02 -11.77
C LEU A 46 5.57 3.01 -12.34
N SER A 47 6.76 2.92 -11.74
CA SER A 47 7.78 1.98 -12.19
C SER A 47 7.29 0.56 -11.97
N ARG A 48 7.79 -0.39 -12.79
CA ARG A 48 7.47 -1.81 -12.63
C ARG A 48 7.78 -2.32 -11.21
N GLU A 49 8.87 -1.86 -10.62
CA GLU A 49 9.25 -2.21 -9.25
C GLU A 49 8.25 -1.68 -8.23
N ASN A 50 7.85 -0.41 -8.34
CA ASN A 50 6.85 0.18 -7.45
C ASN A 50 5.48 -0.47 -7.60
N LEU A 51 5.10 -0.89 -8.81
CA LEU A 51 3.87 -1.65 -9.03
C LEU A 51 3.91 -2.98 -8.27
N LEU A 52 4.99 -3.76 -8.41
CA LEU A 52 5.15 -5.03 -7.69
C LEU A 52 5.12 -4.84 -6.17
N ILE A 53 5.84 -3.83 -5.66
CA ILE A 53 5.86 -3.50 -4.23
C ILE A 53 4.46 -3.13 -3.75
N ASN A 54 3.75 -2.28 -4.49
CA ASN A 54 2.43 -1.84 -4.07
C ASN A 54 1.39 -2.96 -4.15
N GLU A 55 1.50 -3.91 -5.08
CA GLU A 55 0.62 -5.09 -5.08
C GLU A 55 0.89 -6.00 -3.89
N LEU A 56 2.15 -6.22 -3.50
CA LEU A 56 2.49 -6.95 -2.28
C LEU A 56 1.93 -6.26 -1.03
N ILE A 57 2.00 -4.93 -0.97
CA ILE A 57 1.43 -4.14 0.12
C ILE A 57 -0.09 -4.23 0.10
N ARG A 58 -0.74 -4.08 -1.06
CA ARG A 58 -2.20 -4.19 -1.20
C ARG A 58 -2.68 -5.55 -0.70
N GLU A 59 -2.08 -6.64 -1.14
CA GLU A 59 -2.42 -8.00 -0.71
C GLU A 59 -2.29 -8.16 0.82
N TYR A 60 -1.20 -7.65 1.40
CA TYR A 60 -1.00 -7.63 2.86
C TYR A 60 -2.11 -6.85 3.58
N LEU A 61 -2.46 -5.65 3.10
CA LEU A 61 -3.47 -4.80 3.71
C LEU A 61 -4.85 -5.45 3.63
N GLU A 62 -5.21 -6.05 2.50
CA GLU A 62 -6.49 -6.74 2.30
C GLU A 62 -6.63 -7.98 3.18
N PHE A 63 -5.57 -8.78 3.27
CA PHE A 63 -5.53 -9.96 4.15
C PHE A 63 -5.76 -9.58 5.61
N ASN A 64 -5.08 -8.53 6.09
CA ASN A 64 -5.17 -8.02 7.46
C ASN A 64 -6.37 -7.08 7.70
N LYS A 65 -7.29 -6.94 6.73
CA LYS A 65 -8.51 -6.11 6.82
C LYS A 65 -8.27 -4.60 6.98
N TYR A 66 -7.11 -4.10 6.56
CA TYR A 66 -6.78 -2.68 6.51
C TYR A 66 -7.36 -1.98 5.26
N ARG A 67 -8.67 -2.14 5.03
CA ARG A 67 -9.37 -1.71 3.80
C ARG A 67 -9.20 -0.23 3.48
N ASN A 68 -9.23 0.63 4.50
CA ASN A 68 -9.06 2.08 4.32
C ASN A 68 -7.66 2.42 3.80
N ALA A 69 -6.62 1.75 4.32
CA ALA A 69 -5.25 1.96 3.87
C ALA A 69 -5.05 1.46 2.43
N ALA A 70 -5.63 0.31 2.07
CA ALA A 70 -5.56 -0.24 0.71
C ALA A 70 -6.22 0.69 -0.32
N SER A 71 -7.37 1.29 0.04
CA SER A 71 -8.07 2.27 -0.81
C SER A 71 -7.24 3.54 -1.02
N VAL A 72 -6.65 4.08 0.05
CA VAL A 72 -5.77 5.26 -0.05
C VAL A 72 -4.53 4.95 -0.89
N LEU A 73 -3.87 3.81 -0.65
CA LEU A 73 -2.70 3.39 -1.42
C LEU A 73 -3.01 3.34 -2.93
N THR A 74 -4.13 2.72 -3.31
CA THR A 74 -4.54 2.61 -4.71
C THR A 74 -4.80 3.97 -5.36
N ALA A 75 -5.46 4.89 -4.63
CA ALA A 75 -5.73 6.24 -5.10
C ALA A 75 -4.44 7.09 -5.23
N GLU A 76 -3.52 6.96 -4.28
CA GLU A 76 -2.28 7.75 -4.22
C GLU A 76 -1.19 7.25 -5.18
N SER A 77 -1.11 5.94 -5.40
CA SER A 77 -0.05 5.35 -6.23
C SER A 77 -0.33 5.40 -7.73
N GLY A 78 -1.59 5.64 -8.13
CA GLY A 78 -2.02 5.52 -9.52
C GLY A 78 -1.96 4.09 -10.07
N GLN A 79 -1.88 3.08 -9.21
CA GLN A 79 -1.89 1.67 -9.63
C GLN A 79 -3.32 1.22 -10.02
N PRO A 80 -3.49 0.19 -10.86
CA PRO A 80 -4.81 -0.26 -11.31
C PRO A 80 -5.73 -0.64 -10.13
N GLU A 81 -7.03 -0.32 -10.23
CA GLU A 81 -8.02 -0.71 -9.20
C GLU A 81 -8.19 -2.22 -9.10
N ILE A 82 -8.06 -2.92 -10.23
CA ILE A 82 -8.11 -4.37 -10.30
C ILE A 82 -6.74 -4.90 -9.84
N PRO A 83 -6.69 -5.73 -8.78
CA PRO A 83 -5.44 -6.34 -8.32
C PRO A 83 -4.78 -7.18 -9.42
N LEU A 84 -3.45 -7.20 -9.42
CA LEU A 84 -2.72 -8.11 -10.31
C LEU A 84 -2.94 -9.56 -9.89
N ASP A 85 -2.89 -10.45 -10.88
CA ASP A 85 -2.98 -11.87 -10.64
C ASP A 85 -1.82 -12.36 -9.77
N ARG A 86 -2.13 -13.19 -8.78
CA ARG A 86 -1.13 -13.67 -7.81
C ARG A 86 -0.08 -14.56 -8.47
N GLN A 87 -0.46 -15.38 -9.44
CA GLN A 87 0.49 -16.23 -10.16
C GLN A 87 1.47 -15.38 -10.97
N PHE A 88 1.00 -14.26 -11.53
CA PHE A 88 1.85 -13.27 -12.15
C PHE A 88 2.86 -12.67 -11.16
N LEU A 89 2.41 -12.24 -9.97
CA LEU A 89 3.30 -11.71 -8.92
C LEU A 89 4.37 -12.72 -8.48
N ALA A 90 3.97 -13.97 -8.23
CA ALA A 90 4.88 -15.03 -7.83
C ALA A 90 5.94 -15.31 -8.91
N THR A 91 5.52 -15.33 -10.18
CA THR A 91 6.41 -15.50 -11.33
C THR A 91 7.42 -14.37 -11.42
N GLU A 92 6.98 -13.12 -11.25
CA GLU A 92 7.87 -11.97 -11.35
C GLU A 92 8.86 -11.84 -10.20
N LEU A 93 8.44 -12.24 -9.01
CA LEU A 93 9.31 -12.29 -7.84
C LEU A 93 10.18 -13.55 -7.81
N ARG A 94 10.02 -14.46 -8.79
CA ARG A 94 10.70 -15.75 -8.89
C ARG A 94 10.52 -16.61 -7.64
N VAL A 95 9.32 -16.59 -7.08
CA VAL A 95 8.92 -17.36 -5.90
C VAL A 95 8.07 -18.55 -6.34
N SER A 96 8.38 -19.73 -5.83
CA SER A 96 7.52 -20.91 -5.95
C SER A 96 6.60 -21.00 -4.74
N GLU A 97 5.29 -21.03 -4.97
CA GLU A 97 4.29 -21.19 -3.91
C GLU A 97 3.92 -22.66 -3.72
N ASP A 98 3.84 -23.10 -2.47
CA ASP A 98 3.25 -24.38 -2.09
C ASP A 98 1.81 -24.18 -1.58
N THR A 99 1.12 -25.28 -1.25
CA THR A 99 -0.27 -25.21 -0.75
C THR A 99 -0.40 -24.37 0.52
N SER A 100 0.65 -24.32 1.35
CA SER A 100 0.65 -23.56 2.61
C SER A 100 0.84 -22.06 2.36
N SER A 101 1.70 -21.68 1.41
CA SER A 101 2.01 -20.29 1.09
C SER A 101 0.86 -19.57 0.38
N LYS A 102 -0.01 -20.30 -0.31
CA LYS A 102 -1.23 -19.73 -0.94
C LYS A 102 -2.27 -19.23 0.08
N SER A 103 -2.16 -19.63 1.34
CA SER A 103 -3.12 -19.25 2.39
C SER A 103 -2.84 -17.88 3.03
N VAL A 104 -1.66 -17.30 2.76
CA VAL A 104 -1.20 -16.02 3.32
C VAL A 104 -0.65 -15.12 2.20
N PRO A 105 -0.50 -13.81 2.40
CA PRO A 105 0.11 -12.94 1.40
C PRO A 105 1.54 -13.36 1.04
N LEU A 106 1.94 -13.18 -0.23
CA LEU A 106 3.28 -13.45 -0.73
C LEU A 106 4.36 -12.76 0.12
N LEU A 107 4.04 -11.58 0.64
CA LEU A 107 4.93 -10.82 1.53
C LEU A 107 5.31 -11.61 2.80
N TYR A 108 4.42 -12.42 3.36
CA TYR A 108 4.71 -13.27 4.52
C TYR A 108 5.72 -14.36 4.16
N GLY A 109 5.56 -14.99 2.99
CA GLY A 109 6.48 -16.00 2.47
C GLY A 109 7.88 -15.43 2.23
N LEU A 110 7.96 -14.25 1.62
CA LEU A 110 9.23 -13.54 1.41
C LEU A 110 9.95 -13.25 2.73
N VAL A 111 9.25 -12.65 3.70
CA VAL A 111 9.84 -12.33 5.02
C VAL A 111 10.30 -13.61 5.72
N SER A 112 9.47 -14.66 5.73
CA SER A 112 9.81 -15.95 6.35
C SER A 112 11.05 -16.57 5.72
N HIS A 113 11.18 -16.49 4.39
CA HIS A 113 12.35 -16.97 3.68
C HIS A 113 13.63 -16.23 4.14
N PHE A 114 13.61 -14.89 4.25
CA PHE A 114 14.79 -14.13 4.69
C PHE A 114 15.14 -14.32 6.16
N LEU A 115 14.14 -14.48 7.04
CA LEU A 115 14.37 -14.74 8.46
C LEU A 115 15.01 -16.12 8.67
N ASN A 116 14.51 -17.15 7.99
CA ASN A 116 14.98 -18.53 8.14
C ASN A 116 16.24 -18.84 7.33
N SER A 117 16.55 -18.07 6.27
CA SER A 117 17.77 -18.26 5.47
C SER A 117 19.05 -17.82 6.17
N SER A 118 18.95 -17.11 7.29
CA SER A 118 20.08 -16.56 8.04
C SER A 118 20.98 -17.62 8.69
N ASP A 119 20.52 -18.86 8.79
CA ASP A 119 21.29 -19.97 9.39
C ASP A 119 22.29 -20.66 8.44
N SER A 120 22.19 -20.46 7.12
CA SER A 120 22.96 -21.29 6.16
C SER A 120 23.92 -20.55 5.21
N ARG A 121 23.72 -19.25 4.96
CA ARG A 121 24.62 -18.43 4.12
C ARG A 121 24.57 -17.00 4.65
N GLY A 122 25.74 -16.40 4.90
CA GLY A 122 25.85 -15.07 5.54
C GLY A 122 24.94 -13.98 4.94
N LYS A 123 24.76 -12.89 5.70
CA LYS A 123 23.86 -11.75 5.42
C LYS A 123 23.74 -11.45 3.92
N VAL A 124 22.53 -11.55 3.38
CA VAL A 124 22.23 -11.14 1.99
C VAL A 124 22.42 -9.64 1.87
N LEU A 125 23.32 -9.21 0.98
CA LEU A 125 23.53 -7.80 0.67
C LEU A 125 22.39 -7.29 -0.22
N LEU A 126 21.51 -6.45 0.32
CA LEU A 126 20.50 -5.74 -0.45
C LEU A 126 21.19 -4.64 -1.26
N ARG A 127 21.32 -4.83 -2.57
CA ARG A 127 21.83 -3.79 -3.48
C ARG A 127 20.66 -2.90 -3.86
N GLY A 128 20.71 -1.62 -3.46
CA GLY A 128 19.67 -0.66 -3.85
C GLY A 128 19.58 -0.58 -5.37
N ALA A 129 18.38 -0.83 -5.92
CA ALA A 129 18.07 -0.39 -7.27
C ALA A 129 18.11 1.14 -7.26
N ALA A 130 18.96 1.74 -8.08
CA ALA A 130 18.97 3.19 -8.24
C ALA A 130 17.62 3.58 -8.86
N VAL A 131 16.67 3.97 -8.02
CA VAL A 131 15.47 4.66 -8.49
C VAL A 131 15.98 5.96 -9.07
N ASN A 132 15.94 6.11 -10.39
CA ASN A 132 16.10 7.41 -11.04
C ASN A 132 14.89 8.26 -10.62
N VAL A 133 14.93 8.79 -9.40
CA VAL A 133 14.10 9.90 -8.99
C VAL A 133 14.65 11.09 -9.77
N SER A 134 14.03 11.39 -10.91
CA SER A 134 14.15 12.70 -11.52
C SER A 134 13.66 13.71 -10.47
N ALA A 135 14.60 14.33 -9.76
CA ALA A 135 14.30 15.42 -8.85
C ALA A 135 13.60 16.52 -9.66
N PRO A 136 12.46 17.07 -9.19
CA PRO A 136 11.89 18.23 -9.84
C PRO A 136 12.90 19.38 -9.74
N GLY A 137 13.20 19.95 -10.90
CA GLY A 137 14.20 20.97 -11.10
C GLY A 137 14.03 22.15 -10.15
N HIS A 138 15.17 22.59 -9.62
CA HIS A 138 15.31 23.81 -8.87
C HIS A 138 15.40 24.97 -9.88
N ASP A 139 14.26 25.44 -10.39
CA ASP A 139 14.26 26.68 -11.18
C ASP A 139 14.13 27.88 -10.24
N SER A 140 15.13 28.75 -10.36
CA SER A 140 15.34 30.00 -9.63
C SER A 140 14.42 31.11 -10.11
#